data_AF-A0A543BCH2-F1
#
_entry.id   AF-A0A543BCH2-F1
#
_cell.length_a   1.000
_cell.length_b   1.000
_cell.length_c   1.000
_cell.angle_alpha   90.00
_cell.angle_beta   90.00
_cell.angle_gamma   90.00
#
_symmetry.space_group_name_H-M   'P 1'
#
loop_
_entity.id
_entity.type
_entity.pdbx_description
1 polymer ?
#
loop_
_entity_poly.entity_id
_entity_poly.type
_entity_poly.pdbx_seq_one_letter_code
_entity_poly.pdbx_strand_id
1 'polypeptide(L)'
;MTSARKARSLAVALALFAGVTLAGCAASPESTGEFPTDAPEQSATATPTPEQTVAPAEPTESASAFTPSALAQICIDATVSAFDPDVEFDASGVRVEPRTVTPEWLVLVPAVTMGYSGEAQCTIGGSPTDPDVDMAAASIERLPEEQIQRLIRGENEGNG
;
A
#
# COMPACT_ATOMS: atom_id res chain seq x y z
N MET A 1 -47.31 -16.41 -16.28
CA MET A 1 -47.80 -15.02 -16.21
C MET A 1 -46.62 -14.10 -16.42
N THR A 2 -46.45 -13.60 -17.63
CA THR A 2 -45.39 -12.66 -18.04
C THR A 2 -45.74 -11.24 -17.58
N SER A 3 -44.89 -10.63 -16.76
CA SER A 3 -44.91 -9.18 -16.52
C SER A 3 -43.49 -8.64 -16.53
N ALA A 4 -43.09 -8.17 -17.71
CA ALA A 4 -41.99 -7.25 -17.91
C ALA A 4 -42.50 -5.81 -17.69
N ARG A 5 -41.79 -5.00 -16.90
CA ARG A 5 -41.90 -3.54 -16.79
C ARG A 5 -40.73 -3.09 -15.90
N LYS A 6 -39.97 -2.04 -16.14
CA LYS A 6 -39.76 -1.11 -17.26
C LYS A 6 -38.58 -0.27 -16.78
N ALA A 7 -37.48 -0.24 -17.53
CA ALA A 7 -36.32 0.58 -17.20
C ALA A 7 -36.73 2.06 -17.06
N ARG A 8 -36.22 2.74 -16.03
CA ARG A 8 -36.22 4.20 -15.93
C ARG A 8 -34.82 4.65 -15.55
N SER A 9 -34.04 4.94 -16.60
CA SER A 9 -32.83 5.74 -16.54
C SER A 9 -33.18 7.14 -16.00
N LEU A 10 -32.43 7.59 -15.00
CA LEU A 10 -32.39 8.99 -14.59
C LEU A 10 -30.93 9.43 -14.66
N ALA A 11 -30.57 9.99 -15.82
CA ALA A 11 -29.36 10.75 -15.99
C ALA A 11 -29.56 12.09 -15.25
N VAL A 12 -28.69 12.39 -14.29
CA VAL A 12 -28.56 13.72 -13.70
C VAL A 12 -27.21 14.27 -14.14
N ALA A 13 -27.27 15.30 -14.97
CA ALA A 13 -26.14 16.07 -15.45
C ALA A 13 -26.15 17.47 -14.78
N LEU A 14 -24.99 18.14 -14.83
CA LEU A 14 -24.64 19.49 -14.38
C LEU A 14 -24.28 19.62 -12.88
N ALA A 15 -23.26 20.38 -12.48
CA ALA A 15 -22.59 21.50 -13.14
C ALA A 15 -21.10 21.64 -12.74
N LEU A 16 -20.32 22.14 -13.69
CA LEU A 16 -18.98 22.70 -13.55
C LEU A 16 -18.97 23.88 -12.56
N PHE A 17 -18.01 23.90 -11.64
CA PHE A 17 -17.52 25.14 -11.04
C PHE A 17 -16.02 25.27 -11.31
N ALA A 18 -15.69 26.19 -12.22
CA ALA A 18 -14.37 26.75 -12.40
C ALA A 18 -14.11 27.78 -11.29
N GLY A 19 -12.95 27.68 -10.64
CA GLY A 19 -12.43 28.67 -9.70
C GLY A 19 -10.94 28.86 -9.94
N VAL A 20 -10.58 30.05 -10.41
CA VAL A 20 -9.29 30.45 -10.97
C VAL A 20 -8.55 31.34 -9.95
N THR A 21 -7.27 31.01 -9.73
CA THR A 21 -6.08 31.85 -9.38
C THR A 21 -5.99 32.60 -8.04
N LEU A 22 -4.81 32.59 -7.39
CA LEU A 22 -3.70 33.58 -7.53
C LEU A 22 -2.62 33.37 -6.42
N ALA A 23 -1.35 33.60 -6.81
CA ALA A 23 -0.19 34.05 -5.99
C ALA A 23 0.22 33.21 -4.77
N GLY A 24 1.46 32.73 -4.65
CA GLY A 24 2.71 33.45 -4.86
C GLY A 24 3.24 33.95 -3.51
N CYS A 25 4.14 33.20 -2.88
CA CYS A 25 4.99 33.72 -1.81
C CYS A 25 6.34 33.02 -1.85
N ALA A 26 7.36 33.78 -2.24
CA ALA A 26 8.77 33.44 -2.12
C ALA A 26 9.27 33.91 -0.75
N ALA A 27 10.17 33.14 -0.13
CA ALA A 27 11.45 33.63 0.39
C ALA A 27 12.19 32.49 1.13
N SER A 28 13.34 32.14 0.57
CA SER A 28 14.44 31.49 1.27
C SER A 28 15.04 32.45 2.31
N PRO A 29 15.62 31.95 3.39
CA PRO A 29 16.99 32.33 3.65
C PRO A 29 17.90 31.14 3.94
N GLU A 30 19.03 31.16 3.25
CA GLU A 30 20.28 30.50 3.63
C GLU A 30 20.65 30.89 5.06
N SER A 31 21.11 29.90 5.83
CA SER A 31 21.92 30.17 7.01
C SER A 31 23.18 29.32 6.91
N THR A 32 24.19 29.90 6.28
CA THR A 32 25.60 29.52 6.41
C THR A 32 25.98 29.58 7.89
N GLY A 33 26.43 28.45 8.43
CA GLY A 33 27.03 28.34 9.75
C GLY A 33 28.29 27.52 9.63
N GLU A 34 29.41 28.20 9.45
CA GLU A 34 30.74 27.63 9.28
C GLU A 34 31.51 27.67 10.62
N PHE A 35 32.19 26.55 10.93
CA PHE A 35 33.33 26.34 11.84
C PHE A 35 33.13 26.23 13.37
N PRO A 36 34.10 25.66 14.16
CA PRO A 36 35.23 24.77 13.82
C PRO A 36 35.37 23.51 14.74
N THR A 37 36.28 22.62 14.31
CA THR A 37 37.24 21.78 15.06
C THR A 37 37.02 21.53 16.55
N ASP A 38 36.91 20.24 16.93
CA ASP A 38 37.83 19.65 17.91
C ASP A 38 37.98 18.14 17.69
N ALA A 39 39.23 17.70 17.64
CA ALA A 39 39.63 16.30 17.61
C ALA A 39 39.99 15.88 19.04
N PRO A 40 39.69 14.64 19.41
CA PRO A 40 40.84 13.82 19.78
C PRO A 40 40.78 12.40 19.22
N GLU A 41 41.96 11.98 18.79
CA GLU A 41 42.43 10.60 18.71
C GLU A 41 41.84 9.71 19.82
N GLN A 42 41.25 8.59 19.40
CA GLN A 42 41.29 7.36 20.19
C GLN A 42 41.61 6.18 19.27
N SER A 43 42.77 5.59 19.53
CA SER A 43 43.26 4.33 19.00
C SER A 43 42.19 3.23 19.03
N ALA A 44 41.90 2.63 17.88
CA ALA A 44 41.25 1.34 17.80
C ALA A 44 42.13 0.36 17.02
N THR A 45 42.64 -0.60 17.76
CA THR A 45 43.33 -1.84 17.38
C THR A 45 42.70 -2.49 16.13
N ALA A 46 43.54 -2.83 15.16
CA ALA A 46 43.16 -3.60 13.97
C ALA A 46 43.01 -5.11 14.27
N THR A 47 42.25 -5.80 13.41
CA THR A 47 42.28 -7.25 13.01
C THR A 47 40.97 -8.02 13.34
N PRO A 48 40.47 -8.97 12.50
CA PRO A 48 40.50 -9.13 11.03
C PRO A 48 39.08 -9.27 10.39
N THR A 49 39.03 -9.12 9.06
CA THR A 49 37.94 -9.53 8.16
C THR A 49 37.63 -11.03 8.25
N PRO A 50 36.34 -11.42 8.22
CA PRO A 50 35.91 -12.34 7.17
C PRO A 50 34.58 -11.95 6.50
N GLU A 51 34.59 -12.14 5.19
CA GLU A 51 33.51 -12.68 4.35
C GLU A 51 32.26 -11.85 4.05
N GLN A 52 32.06 -11.67 2.74
CA GLN A 52 30.90 -11.06 2.10
C GLN A 52 29.61 -11.76 2.53
N THR A 53 28.73 -11.02 3.18
CA THR A 53 27.30 -11.35 3.22
C THR A 53 26.61 -10.38 2.28
N VAL A 54 25.94 -10.95 1.27
CA VAL A 54 25.14 -10.28 0.25
C VAL A 54 24.36 -9.11 0.86
N ALA A 55 24.61 -7.89 0.37
CA ALA A 55 23.80 -6.73 0.73
C ALA A 55 22.34 -7.08 0.42
N PRO A 56 21.40 -6.88 1.35
CA PRO A 56 19.98 -6.93 1.01
C PRO A 56 19.77 -6.02 -0.18
N ALA A 57 19.13 -6.52 -1.25
CA ALA A 57 18.63 -5.63 -2.29
C ALA A 57 17.78 -4.58 -1.57
N GLU A 58 18.25 -3.34 -1.52
CA GLU A 58 17.55 -2.28 -0.82
C GLU A 58 16.15 -2.21 -1.46
N PRO A 59 15.07 -2.28 -0.67
CA PRO A 59 13.75 -2.01 -1.22
C PRO A 59 13.82 -0.66 -1.91
N THR A 60 13.51 -0.64 -3.20
CA THR A 60 13.38 0.57 -4.01
C THR A 60 12.70 1.63 -3.15
N GLU A 61 13.29 2.81 -2.97
CA GLU A 61 12.91 3.82 -1.95
C GLU A 61 11.38 4.06 -1.83
N SER A 62 10.62 3.84 -2.90
CA SER A 62 9.16 3.90 -2.98
C SER A 62 8.43 2.85 -2.13
N ALA A 63 8.90 1.61 -2.07
CA ALA A 63 8.30 0.56 -1.23
C ALA A 63 8.42 0.93 0.25
N SER A 64 9.58 1.44 0.65
CA SER A 64 9.94 1.83 2.02
C SER A 64 9.15 3.01 2.59
N ALA A 65 8.39 3.73 1.76
CA ALA A 65 7.68 4.95 2.16
C ALA A 65 6.32 4.68 2.81
N PHE A 66 5.72 3.52 2.58
CA PHE A 66 4.40 3.19 3.13
C PHE A 66 4.48 2.75 4.59
N THR A 67 3.54 3.22 5.41
CA THR A 67 3.30 2.61 6.72
C THR A 67 2.34 1.42 6.58
N PRO A 68 2.43 0.41 7.47
CA PRO A 68 1.49 -0.72 7.44
C PRO A 68 0.03 -0.30 7.58
N SER A 69 -0.25 0.72 8.40
CA SER A 69 -1.60 1.26 8.57
C SER A 69 -2.13 1.97 7.32
N ALA A 70 -1.27 2.67 6.58
CA ALA A 70 -1.66 3.27 5.30
C ALA A 70 -2.00 2.19 4.27
N LEU A 71 -1.17 1.16 4.15
CA LEU A 71 -1.41 0.01 3.27
C LEU A 71 -2.72 -0.71 3.60
N ALA A 72 -2.99 -0.93 4.89
CA ALA A 72 -4.24 -1.54 5.35
C ALA A 72 -5.46 -0.70 4.92
N GLN A 73 -5.42 0.62 5.15
CA GLN A 73 -6.54 1.50 4.80
C GLN A 73 -6.77 1.56 3.28
N ILE A 74 -5.71 1.66 2.49
CA ILE A 74 -5.81 1.62 1.02
C ILE A 74 -6.50 0.32 0.57
N CYS A 75 -6.11 -0.82 1.16
CA CYS A 75 -6.73 -2.09 0.82
C CYS A 75 -8.19 -2.20 1.25
N ILE A 76 -8.53 -1.68 2.44
CA ILE A 76 -9.91 -1.61 2.93
C ILE A 76 -10.76 -0.75 1.98
N ASP A 77 -10.31 0.46 1.64
CA ASP A 77 -11.03 1.37 0.76
C ASP A 77 -11.26 0.77 -0.63
N ALA A 78 -10.27 0.04 -1.16
CA ALA A 78 -10.36 -0.64 -2.44
C ALA A 78 -11.35 -1.82 -2.43
N THR A 79 -11.55 -2.47 -1.29
CA THR A 79 -12.29 -3.75 -1.20
C THR A 79 -13.63 -3.66 -0.47
N VAL A 80 -13.90 -2.61 0.31
CA VAL A 80 -15.11 -2.49 1.15
C VAL A 80 -16.40 -2.68 0.37
N SER A 81 -16.44 -2.23 -0.89
CA SER A 81 -17.63 -2.37 -1.76
C SER A 81 -17.91 -3.81 -2.22
N ALA A 82 -16.94 -4.72 -2.10
CA ALA A 82 -17.07 -6.12 -2.46
C ALA A 82 -17.56 -7.01 -1.30
N PHE A 83 -17.57 -6.49 -0.07
CA PHE A 83 -18.14 -7.16 1.10
C PHE A 83 -19.60 -6.73 1.34
N ASP A 84 -20.32 -7.47 2.17
CA ASP A 84 -21.62 -7.02 2.66
C ASP A 84 -21.47 -5.76 3.55
N PRO A 85 -22.51 -4.91 3.64
CA PRO A 85 -22.44 -3.64 4.37
C PRO A 85 -22.15 -3.75 5.88
N ASP A 86 -22.29 -4.95 6.46
CA ASP A 86 -22.00 -5.24 7.86
C ASP A 86 -20.55 -5.65 8.12
N VAL A 87 -19.67 -5.59 7.12
CA VAL A 87 -18.27 -5.99 7.26
C VAL A 87 -17.53 -5.22 8.35
N GLU A 88 -16.79 -5.96 9.17
CA GLU A 88 -15.87 -5.44 10.16
C GLU A 88 -14.43 -5.80 9.77
N PHE A 89 -13.59 -4.81 9.50
CA PHE A 89 -12.17 -5.02 9.18
C PHE A 89 -11.30 -4.95 10.43
N ASP A 90 -10.37 -5.90 10.58
CA ASP A 90 -9.32 -5.87 11.60
C ASP A 90 -8.02 -5.30 11.01
N ALA A 91 -7.94 -3.97 10.95
CA ALA A 91 -6.73 -3.28 10.50
C ALA A 91 -5.53 -3.48 11.44
N SER A 92 -5.74 -3.95 12.67
CA SER A 92 -4.65 -4.22 13.63
C SER A 92 -4.01 -5.58 13.42
N GLY A 93 -4.78 -6.55 12.91
CA GLY A 93 -4.34 -7.87 12.49
C GLY A 93 -3.87 -7.95 11.04
N VAL A 94 -3.64 -6.81 10.38
CA VAL A 94 -3.16 -6.76 8.99
C VAL A 94 -1.81 -7.48 8.85
N ARG A 95 -1.68 -8.26 7.79
CA ARG A 95 -0.42 -8.85 7.35
C ARG A 95 0.05 -8.12 6.10
N VAL A 96 1.26 -7.60 6.15
CA VAL A 96 1.91 -6.89 5.03
C VAL A 96 3.18 -7.64 4.68
N GLU A 97 3.27 -8.06 3.42
CA GLU A 97 4.40 -8.84 2.92
C GLU A 97 5.05 -8.12 1.73
N PRO A 98 6.38 -7.93 1.72
CA PRO A 98 7.07 -7.46 0.53
C PRO A 98 6.99 -8.53 -0.56
N ARG A 99 6.81 -8.10 -1.80
CA ARG A 99 6.74 -8.95 -2.99
C ARG A 99 8.05 -8.90 -3.75
N THR A 100 8.34 -9.95 -4.50
CA THR A 100 9.53 -10.01 -5.38
C THR A 100 9.25 -9.47 -6.79
N VAL A 101 8.03 -8.98 -7.01
CA VAL A 101 7.53 -8.41 -8.26
C VAL A 101 6.77 -7.12 -7.96
N THR A 102 6.43 -6.36 -8.99
CA THR A 102 5.56 -5.18 -8.88
C THR A 102 4.09 -5.61 -9.00
N PRO A 103 3.15 -4.99 -8.26
CA PRO A 103 3.37 -4.03 -7.17
C PRO A 103 4.11 -4.60 -5.95
N GLU A 104 4.85 -3.78 -5.21
CA GLU A 104 5.84 -4.23 -4.23
C GLU A 104 5.25 -4.81 -2.93
N TRP A 105 3.98 -4.55 -2.63
CA TRP A 105 3.35 -4.96 -1.37
C TRP A 105 2.18 -5.91 -1.61
N LEU A 106 2.12 -6.99 -0.82
CA LEU A 106 0.91 -7.79 -0.62
C LEU A 106 0.32 -7.42 0.74
N VAL A 107 -0.95 -7.03 0.75
CA VAL A 107 -1.66 -6.60 1.96
C VAL A 107 -2.85 -7.52 2.17
N LEU A 108 -2.91 -8.13 3.35
CA LEU A 108 -3.97 -9.04 3.76
C LEU A 108 -4.62 -8.49 5.02
N VAL A 109 -5.85 -7.99 4.91
CA VAL A 109 -6.61 -7.43 6.03
C VAL A 109 -7.70 -8.41 6.43
N PRO A 110 -7.65 -9.02 7.63
CA PRO A 110 -8.72 -9.87 8.11
C PRO A 110 -10.03 -9.09 8.19
N ALA A 111 -11.13 -9.75 7.83
CA ALA A 111 -12.46 -9.18 7.90
C ALA A 111 -13.46 -10.18 8.52
N VAL A 112 -14.57 -9.68 9.06
CA VAL A 112 -15.71 -10.49 9.46
C VAL A 112 -16.95 -9.93 8.79
N THR A 113 -17.72 -10.78 8.12
CA THR A 113 -18.96 -10.37 7.44
C THR A 113 -19.97 -11.51 7.52
N MET A 114 -21.24 -11.21 7.81
CA MET A 114 -22.30 -12.22 7.86
C MET A 114 -21.99 -13.40 8.81
N GLY A 115 -21.15 -13.18 9.82
CA GLY A 115 -20.68 -14.20 10.77
C GLY A 115 -19.54 -15.11 10.26
N TYR A 116 -18.97 -14.84 9.08
CA TYR A 116 -17.84 -15.57 8.51
C TYR A 116 -16.55 -14.75 8.60
N SER A 117 -15.42 -15.44 8.81
CA SER A 117 -14.08 -14.85 8.76
C SER A 117 -13.60 -14.74 7.32
N GLY A 118 -13.56 -13.54 6.79
CA GLY A 118 -13.01 -13.21 5.48
C GLY A 118 -11.63 -12.56 5.52
N GLU A 119 -11.18 -12.11 4.36
CA GLU A 119 -9.92 -11.42 4.16
C GLU A 119 -9.98 -10.53 2.90
N ALA A 120 -9.60 -9.27 3.05
CA ALA A 120 -9.31 -8.39 1.92
C ALA A 120 -7.85 -8.59 1.50
N GLN A 121 -7.61 -8.68 0.20
CA GLN A 121 -6.33 -9.03 -0.38
C GLN A 121 -5.99 -8.01 -1.46
N CYS A 122 -4.87 -7.30 -1.30
CA CYS A 122 -4.47 -6.29 -2.27
C CYS A 122 -3.00 -6.38 -2.63
N THR A 123 -2.65 -6.09 -3.88
CA THR A 123 -1.28 -5.77 -4.29
C THR A 123 -1.16 -4.27 -4.49
N ILE A 124 -0.21 -3.65 -3.79
CA ILE A 124 -0.07 -2.18 -3.73
C ILE A 124 1.37 -1.77 -4.06
N GLY A 125 1.50 -0.74 -4.87
CA GLY A 125 2.77 -0.12 -5.25
C GLY A 125 2.65 1.39 -5.35
N GLY A 126 3.55 2.02 -6.10
CA GLY A 126 3.56 3.48 -6.27
C GLY A 126 4.09 4.19 -5.03
N SER A 127 3.37 5.20 -4.52
CA SER A 127 3.80 6.01 -3.37
C SER A 127 2.65 6.29 -2.38
N PRO A 128 2.93 6.65 -1.12
CA PRO A 128 1.87 6.98 -0.15
C PRO A 128 0.93 8.12 -0.58
N THR A 129 1.41 9.02 -1.45
CA THR A 129 0.62 10.14 -1.98
C THR A 129 -0.10 9.82 -3.29
N ASP A 130 0.30 8.75 -3.97
CA ASP A 130 -0.25 8.27 -5.23
C ASP A 130 -0.11 6.73 -5.27
N PRO A 131 -0.95 6.01 -4.51
CA PRO A 131 -0.86 4.56 -4.41
C PRO A 131 -1.44 3.89 -5.65
N ASP A 132 -0.74 2.88 -6.15
CA ASP A 132 -1.21 2.06 -7.26
C ASP A 132 -1.69 0.70 -6.73
N VAL A 133 -2.94 0.34 -7.02
CA VAL A 133 -3.57 -0.90 -6.59
C VAL A 133 -3.87 -1.75 -7.82
N ASP A 134 -3.12 -2.83 -8.00
CA ASP A 134 -3.25 -3.71 -9.18
C ASP A 134 -4.29 -4.82 -8.94
N MET A 135 -4.18 -5.50 -7.80
CA MET A 135 -5.16 -6.48 -7.33
C MET A 135 -5.89 -5.95 -6.11
N ALA A 136 -7.21 -6.11 -6.09
CA ALA A 136 -8.06 -5.92 -4.92
C ALA A 136 -9.16 -6.99 -4.93
N ALA A 137 -9.15 -7.88 -3.94
CA ALA A 137 -10.09 -8.98 -3.83
C ALA A 137 -10.63 -9.11 -2.40
N ALA A 138 -11.90 -9.50 -2.31
CA ALA A 138 -12.56 -9.87 -1.06
C ALA A 138 -12.80 -11.39 -1.06
N SER A 139 -12.45 -12.05 0.03
CA SER A 139 -12.68 -13.48 0.22
C SER A 139 -13.41 -13.74 1.53
N ILE A 140 -14.29 -14.75 1.54
CA ILE A 140 -14.98 -15.26 2.74
C ILE A 140 -14.15 -16.31 3.51
N GLU A 141 -12.92 -16.55 3.06
CA GLU A 141 -11.93 -17.41 3.68
C GLU A 141 -10.55 -16.74 3.62
N ARG A 142 -9.69 -16.99 4.62
CA ARG A 142 -8.30 -16.51 4.60
C ARG A 142 -7.45 -17.31 3.61
N LEU A 143 -6.45 -16.66 3.02
CA LEU A 143 -5.53 -17.35 2.14
C LEU A 143 -4.66 -18.38 2.90
N PRO A 144 -4.47 -19.58 2.34
CA PRO A 144 -3.47 -20.51 2.86
C PRO A 144 -2.06 -19.97 2.60
N GLU A 145 -1.11 -20.29 3.49
CA GLU A 145 0.27 -19.78 3.42
C GLU A 145 0.94 -20.05 2.06
N GLU A 146 0.73 -21.23 1.49
CA GLU A 146 1.29 -21.57 0.18
C GLU A 146 0.81 -20.59 -0.91
N GLN A 147 -0.46 -20.16 -0.87
CA GLN A 147 -0.99 -19.20 -1.82
C GLN A 147 -0.43 -17.80 -1.60
N ILE A 148 -0.25 -17.39 -0.34
CA ILE A 148 0.42 -16.13 0.01
C ILE A 148 1.84 -16.09 -0.59
N GLN A 149 2.60 -17.18 -0.43
CA GLN A 149 3.95 -17.29 -1.00
C GLN A 149 3.97 -17.33 -2.53
N ARG A 150 2.88 -17.74 -3.19
CA ARG A 150 2.72 -17.62 -4.65
C ARG A 150 2.47 -16.17 -5.06
N LEU A 151 1.57 -15.47 -4.38
CA LEU A 151 1.27 -14.04 -4.63
C LEU A 151 2.49 -13.13 -4.37
N ILE A 152 3.27 -13.41 -3.33
CA ILE A 152 4.55 -12.73 -3.05
C ILE A 152 5.51 -12.84 -4.25
N ARG A 153 5.51 -14.00 -4.92
CA ARG A 153 6.35 -14.26 -6.10
C ARG A 153 5.71 -13.85 -7.43
N GLY A 154 4.49 -13.29 -7.41
CA GLY A 154 3.74 -12.91 -8.61
C GLY A 154 3.15 -14.09 -9.38
N GLU A 155 3.06 -15.27 -8.76
CA GLU A 155 2.54 -16.46 -9.42
C GLU A 155 1.00 -16.52 -9.32
N ASN A 156 0.33 -16.76 -10.45
CA ASN A 156 -1.15 -16.89 -10.56
C ASN A 156 -1.95 -15.60 -10.38
N GLU A 157 -1.30 -14.45 -10.53
CA GLU A 157 -1.95 -13.17 -10.77
C GLU A 157 -2.28 -13.15 -12.25
N GLY A 158 -3.56 -13.20 -12.62
CA GLY A 158 -3.96 -13.45 -14.00
C GLY A 158 -3.34 -12.45 -14.98
N ASN A 159 -2.29 -12.85 -15.72
CA ASN A 159 -1.84 -12.13 -16.90
C ASN A 159 -2.95 -12.16 -17.96
N GLY A 160 -3.70 -11.06 -18.05
CA GLY A 160 -4.38 -10.63 -19.27
C GLY A 160 -3.47 -9.76 -20.10
#